data_AF-A0A932LMC9-F1
#
_entry.id   AF-A0A932LMC9-F1
#
_cell.length_a   1.000
_cell.length_b   1.000
_cell.length_c   1.000
_cell.angle_alpha   90.00
_cell.angle_beta   90.00
_cell.angle_gamma   90.00
#
_symmetry.space_group_name_H-M   'P 1'
#
loop_
_entity.id
_entity.type
_entity.pdbx_description
1 polymer ?
#
loop_
_entity_poly.entity_id
_entity_poly.type
_entity_poly.pdbx_seq_one_letter_code
_entity_poly.pdbx_strand_id
1 'polypeptide(L)'
;MRKLVPNALIQDRPGGRIRVKASDRYSATVQILTDRGALSVNARGSRERELAGQHRATYLRVLQGKEPPSALGQYRGKKIGGHELISDYELLLSLGQAGDVGQLDTLYVSPDASA
;
A
#
# COMPACT_ATOMS: atom_id res chain seq x y z
N MET A 1 -12.49 -23.68 1.85
CA MET A 1 -11.55 -22.57 1.52
C MET A 1 -10.12 -23.06 1.66
N ARG A 2 -9.30 -23.02 0.59
CA ARG A 2 -7.89 -23.43 0.68
C ARG A 2 -7.08 -22.30 1.32
N LYS A 3 -6.59 -22.52 2.54
CA LYS A 3 -5.70 -21.60 3.28
C LYS A 3 -4.35 -21.55 2.53
N LEU A 4 -4.18 -20.59 1.62
CA LEU A 4 -2.99 -20.44 0.75
C LEU A 4 -1.75 -19.89 1.48
N VAL A 5 -1.73 -19.92 2.82
CA VAL A 5 -0.90 -19.03 3.62
C VAL A 5 0.56 -19.47 3.86
N PRO A 6 0.99 -20.75 3.75
CA PRO A 6 2.41 -21.07 4.01
C PRO A 6 3.35 -20.91 2.81
N ASN A 7 2.93 -21.30 1.60
CA ASN A 7 3.88 -21.51 0.51
C ASN A 7 4.29 -20.22 -0.22
N ALA A 8 3.58 -19.11 0.06
CA ALA A 8 3.88 -17.81 -0.51
C ALA A 8 4.94 -17.04 0.29
N LEU A 9 5.33 -17.44 1.51
CA LEU A 9 6.32 -16.72 2.31
C LEU A 9 7.73 -17.30 2.08
N ILE A 10 8.73 -16.43 1.96
CA ILE A 10 10.16 -16.76 1.93
C ILE A 10 10.82 -16.03 3.09
N GLN A 11 11.76 -16.69 3.76
CA GLN A 11 12.66 -16.04 4.70
C GLN A 11 14.08 -16.29 4.23
N ASP A 12 14.86 -15.22 4.01
CA ASP A 12 16.23 -15.35 3.48
C ASP A 12 17.15 -16.15 4.43
N ARG A 13 16.88 -16.09 5.74
CA ARG A 13 17.51 -16.86 6.81
C ARG A 13 16.58 -16.96 8.03
N PRO A 14 16.70 -17.97 8.92
CA PRO A 14 15.95 -17.99 10.18
C PRO A 14 16.15 -16.69 10.97
N GLY A 15 15.05 -16.04 11.35
CA GLY A 15 15.05 -14.70 12.00
C GLY A 15 15.29 -13.51 11.05
N GLY A 16 15.49 -13.75 9.76
CA GLY A 16 15.64 -12.72 8.73
C GLY A 16 14.31 -12.10 8.29
N ARG A 17 14.41 -11.10 7.40
CA ARG A 17 13.24 -10.40 6.85
C ARG A 17 12.36 -11.40 6.09
N ILE A 18 11.09 -11.50 6.48
CA ILE A 18 10.10 -12.29 5.75
C ILE A 18 9.73 -11.51 4.49
N ARG A 19 9.77 -12.21 3.36
CA ARG A 19 9.39 -11.73 2.03
C ARG A 19 8.31 -12.65 1.48
N VAL A 20 7.58 -12.20 0.47
CA VAL A 20 6.55 -13.02 -0.17
C VAL A 20 7.01 -13.36 -1.59
N LYS A 21 6.78 -14.60 -2.04
CA LYS A 21 7.10 -15.10 -3.37
C LYS A 21 6.43 -14.25 -4.44
N ALA A 22 7.16 -14.10 -5.54
CA ALA A 22 6.67 -13.55 -6.79
C ALA A 22 5.42 -14.26 -7.33
N SER A 23 5.30 -15.57 -7.05
CA SER A 23 4.21 -16.45 -7.49
C SER A 23 3.02 -16.47 -6.54
N ASP A 24 2.93 -15.51 -5.61
CA ASP A 24 1.78 -15.39 -4.72
C ASP A 24 0.51 -15.11 -5.52
N ARG A 25 -0.44 -16.05 -5.47
CA ARG A 25 -1.75 -15.94 -6.13
C ARG A 25 -2.80 -15.27 -5.24
N TYR A 26 -2.45 -14.95 -4.00
CA TYR A 26 -3.37 -14.29 -3.10
C TYR A 26 -3.63 -12.84 -3.56
N SER A 27 -4.89 -12.54 -3.80
CA SER A 27 -5.36 -11.18 -4.08
C SER A 27 -6.06 -10.63 -2.85
N ALA A 28 -5.87 -9.35 -2.56
CA ALA A 28 -6.54 -8.66 -1.46
C ALA A 28 -6.96 -7.26 -1.87
N THR A 29 -8.05 -6.77 -1.29
CA THR A 29 -8.45 -5.38 -1.42
C THR A 29 -7.52 -4.50 -0.61
N VAL A 30 -6.91 -3.51 -1.25
CA VAL A 30 -6.03 -2.52 -0.61
C VAL A 30 -6.53 -1.13 -0.94
N GLN A 31 -6.37 -0.20 0.00
CA GLN A 31 -6.61 1.20 -0.25
C GLN A 31 -5.35 1.84 -0.83
N ILE A 32 -5.51 2.58 -1.92
CA ILE A 32 -4.46 3.36 -2.56
C ILE A 32 -4.88 4.81 -2.65
N LEU A 33 -3.92 5.71 -2.74
CA LEU A 33 -4.17 7.13 -2.98
C LEU A 33 -3.79 7.47 -4.43
N THR A 34 -4.74 8.04 -5.16
CA THR A 34 -4.60 8.43 -6.56
C THR A 34 -4.73 9.94 -6.71
N ASP A 35 -4.56 10.45 -7.93
CA ASP A 35 -4.83 11.85 -8.28
C ASP A 35 -6.29 12.27 -8.03
N ARG A 36 -7.21 11.30 -8.00
CA ARG A 36 -8.64 11.50 -7.75
C ARG A 36 -9.08 11.23 -6.31
N GLY A 37 -8.13 10.98 -5.41
CA GLY A 37 -8.41 10.61 -4.02
C GLY A 37 -8.23 9.12 -3.73
N ALA A 38 -8.71 8.71 -2.55
CA ALA A 38 -8.51 7.36 -2.04
C ALA A 38 -9.46 6.35 -2.70
N LEU A 39 -8.93 5.21 -3.12
CA LEU A 39 -9.70 4.14 -3.78
C LEU A 39 -9.34 2.77 -3.21
N SER A 40 -10.33 1.89 -3.09
CA SER A 40 -10.13 0.48 -2.76
C SER A 40 -9.99 -0.35 -4.04
N VAL A 41 -8.84 -0.98 -4.24
CA VAL A 41 -8.53 -1.77 -5.44
C VAL A 41 -8.11 -3.18 -5.09
N ASN A 42 -8.36 -4.13 -6.00
CA ASN A 42 -7.86 -5.49 -5.87
C ASN A 42 -6.39 -5.57 -6.27
N ALA A 43 -5.50 -5.69 -5.28
CA ALA A 43 -4.09 -5.95 -5.51
C ALA A 43 -3.85 -7.44 -5.81
N ARG A 44 -3.22 -7.72 -6.95
CA ARG A 44 -2.91 -9.06 -7.43
C ARG A 44 -1.51 -9.48 -6.98
N GLY A 45 -1.48 -10.36 -6.00
CA GLY A 45 -0.23 -10.90 -5.47
C GLY A 45 0.45 -9.94 -4.49
N SER A 46 1.58 -10.40 -4.00
CA SER A 46 2.28 -9.77 -2.89
C SER A 46 2.97 -8.46 -3.23
N ARG A 47 3.50 -8.33 -4.44
CA ARG A 47 4.23 -7.13 -4.86
C ARG A 47 3.35 -5.90 -4.94
N GLU A 48 2.12 -6.06 -5.45
CA GLU A 48 1.15 -4.95 -5.48
C GLU A 48 0.74 -4.55 -4.05
N ARG A 49 0.56 -5.52 -3.15
CA ARG A 49 0.25 -5.23 -1.74
C ARG A 49 1.41 -4.54 -1.01
N GLU A 50 2.64 -4.98 -1.26
CA GLU A 50 3.83 -4.34 -0.72
C GLU A 50 3.98 -2.91 -1.25
N LEU A 51 3.76 -2.71 -2.56
CA LEU A 51 3.79 -1.39 -3.17
C LEU A 51 2.73 -0.46 -2.57
N ALA A 52 1.49 -0.93 -2.35
CA ALA A 52 0.45 -0.16 -1.68
C ALA A 52 0.86 0.23 -0.25
N GLY A 53 1.45 -0.71 0.50
CA GLY A 53 1.93 -0.45 1.86
C GLY A 53 3.07 0.56 1.91
N GLN A 54 4.06 0.43 1.01
CA GLN A 54 5.17 1.37 0.89
C GLN A 54 4.68 2.76 0.51
N HIS A 55 3.80 2.85 -0.49
CA HIS A 55 3.21 4.10 -0.94
C HIS A 55 2.47 4.82 0.19
N ARG A 56 1.65 4.07 0.96
CA ARG A 56 0.97 4.59 2.14
C ARG A 56 1.93 5.13 3.19
N ALA A 57 2.95 4.37 3.53
CA ALA A 57 3.95 4.82 4.48
C ALA A 57 4.66 6.09 4.01
N THR A 58 5.03 6.17 2.72
CA THR A 58 5.71 7.35 2.17
C THR A 58 4.83 8.58 2.20
N TYR A 59 3.59 8.56 1.66
CA TYR A 59 2.79 9.78 1.63
C TYR A 59 2.44 10.28 3.05
N LEU A 60 2.21 9.38 4.01
CA LEU A 60 1.99 9.76 5.41
C LEU A 60 3.23 10.41 6.02
N ARG A 61 4.43 9.87 5.74
CA ARG A 61 5.69 10.46 6.24
C ARG A 61 5.99 11.81 5.58
N VAL A 62 5.67 11.96 4.30
CA VAL A 62 5.80 13.25 3.60
C VAL A 62 4.85 14.29 4.20
N LEU A 63 3.58 13.93 4.46
CA LEU A 63 2.63 14.81 5.15
C LEU A 63 3.07 15.16 6.59
N GLN A 64 3.76 14.25 7.27
CA GLN A 64 4.33 14.48 8.60
C GLN A 64 5.68 15.21 8.59
N GLY A 65 6.22 15.57 7.41
CA GLY A 65 7.54 16.20 7.29
C GLY A 65 8.73 15.29 7.64
N LYS A 66 8.51 13.97 7.71
CA LYS A 66 9.55 12.95 8.01
C LYS A 66 10.29 12.46 6.78
N GLU A 67 9.73 12.65 5.59
CA GLU A 67 10.37 12.39 4.30
C GLU A 67 10.19 13.61 3.38
N PRO A 68 11.16 13.92 2.51
CA PRO A 68 11.03 15.04 1.59
C PRO A 68 9.96 14.77 0.52
N PRO A 69 9.32 15.81 -0.06
CA PRO A 69 8.35 15.66 -1.15
C PRO A 69 8.85 14.80 -2.33
N SER A 70 10.14 14.85 -2.62
CA SER A 70 10.78 14.05 -3.68
C SER A 70 10.67 12.53 -3.48
N ALA A 71 10.42 12.06 -2.25
CA ALA A 71 10.19 10.64 -1.95
C ALA A 71 8.95 10.08 -2.66
N LEU A 72 7.98 10.92 -3.01
CA LEU A 72 6.81 10.53 -3.81
C LEU A 72 7.16 10.23 -5.28
N GLY A 73 8.26 10.79 -5.79
CA GLY A 73 8.67 10.65 -7.18
C GLY A 73 8.91 9.20 -7.61
N GLN A 74 9.28 8.33 -6.66
CA GLN A 74 9.47 6.90 -6.92
C GLN A 74 8.17 6.17 -7.32
N TYR A 75 7.00 6.78 -7.13
CA TYR A 75 5.69 6.20 -7.47
C TYR A 75 5.12 6.70 -8.80
N ARG A 76 5.80 7.61 -9.49
CA ARG A 76 5.39 8.12 -10.80
C ARG A 76 5.25 6.97 -11.81
N GLY A 77 4.10 6.87 -12.47
CA GLY A 77 3.79 5.81 -13.43
C GLY A 77 3.51 4.43 -12.81
N LYS A 78 3.63 4.26 -11.49
CA LYS A 78 3.33 2.98 -10.82
C LYS A 78 1.83 2.82 -10.63
N LYS A 79 1.33 1.61 -10.89
CA LYS A 79 -0.09 1.30 -10.84
C LYS A 79 -0.39 0.12 -9.94
N ILE A 80 -1.56 0.16 -9.30
CA ILE A 80 -2.14 -0.96 -8.56
C ILE A 80 -3.60 -1.07 -8.98
N GLY A 81 -4.03 -2.28 -9.37
CA GLY A 81 -5.39 -2.48 -9.87
C GLY A 81 -5.76 -1.62 -11.09
N GLY A 82 -4.78 -1.16 -11.87
CA GLY A 82 -4.97 -0.29 -13.04
C GLY A 82 -4.97 1.22 -12.74
N HIS A 83 -4.90 1.61 -11.47
CA HIS A 83 -4.91 3.02 -11.05
C HIS A 83 -3.50 3.49 -10.69
N GLU A 84 -3.16 4.69 -11.13
CA GLU A 84 -1.85 5.29 -10.85
C GLU A 84 -1.79 5.85 -9.43
N LEU A 85 -0.65 5.62 -8.78
CA LEU A 85 -0.39 6.11 -7.43
C LEU A 85 -0.04 7.59 -7.46
N ILE A 86 -0.52 8.33 -6.46
CA ILE A 86 -0.14 9.74 -6.32
C ILE A 86 1.38 9.86 -6.13
N SER A 87 1.97 10.75 -6.91
CA SER A 87 3.40 11.03 -6.90
C SER A 87 3.73 12.53 -6.84
N ASP A 88 2.70 13.38 -6.87
CA ASP A 88 2.80 14.84 -6.81
C ASP A 88 2.43 15.33 -5.40
N TYR A 89 3.28 16.20 -4.84
CA TYR A 89 3.12 16.69 -3.47
C TYR A 89 2.03 17.75 -3.34
N GLU A 90 1.90 18.66 -4.31
CA GLU A 90 0.88 19.72 -4.27
C GLU A 90 -0.51 19.09 -4.38
N LEU A 91 -0.64 18.08 -5.24
CA LEU A 91 -1.87 17.30 -5.34
C LEU A 91 -2.17 16.55 -4.04
N LEU A 92 -1.16 15.97 -3.40
CA LEU A 92 -1.33 15.28 -2.11
C LEU A 92 -1.83 16.24 -1.03
N LEU A 93 -1.30 17.47 -0.97
CA LEU A 93 -1.76 18.50 -0.05
C LEU A 93 -3.21 18.90 -0.32
N SER A 94 -3.57 19.10 -1.60
CA SER A 94 -4.94 19.47 -1.97
C SER A 94 -5.97 18.41 -1.54
N LEU A 95 -5.65 17.13 -1.71
CA LEU A 95 -6.48 16.00 -1.25
C LEU A 95 -6.52 15.90 0.28
N GLY A 96 -5.40 16.21 0.95
CA GLY A 96 -5.32 16.28 2.41
C GLY A 96 -6.24 17.34 3.00
N GLN A 97 -6.28 18.53 2.38
CA GLN A 97 -7.14 19.64 2.78
C GLN A 97 -8.62 19.39 2.49
N ALA A 98 -8.93 18.64 1.41
CA ALA A 98 -10.29 18.25 1.07
C ALA A 98 -10.91 17.21 2.04
N GLY A 99 -10.11 16.65 2.95
CA GLY A 99 -10.55 15.58 3.86
C GLY A 99 -10.52 14.18 3.22
N ASP A 100 -10.11 14.07 1.95
CA ASP A 100 -10.05 12.81 1.19
C ASP A 100 -8.92 11.88 1.65
N VAL A 101 -7.98 12.41 2.46
CA VAL A 101 -6.93 11.64 3.15
C VAL A 101 -7.39 11.20 4.55
N GLY A 102 -8.50 11.75 5.07
CA GLY A 102 -8.93 11.65 6.48
C GLY A 102 -9.60 10.34 6.89
N GLN A 103 -9.96 9.45 5.96
CA GLN A 103 -10.51 8.11 6.31
C GLN A 103 -9.46 7.02 6.51
N LEU A 104 -8.18 7.39 6.62
CA LEU A 104 -7.07 6.44 6.77
C LEU A 104 -6.84 5.93 8.19
N ASP A 105 -7.53 6.49 9.20
CA ASP A 105 -7.38 6.09 10.60
C ASP A 105 -8.12 4.80 10.98
N THR A 106 -9.02 4.28 10.13
CA THR A 106 -9.94 3.20 10.56
C THR A 106 -9.54 1.79 10.14
N LEU A 107 -8.55 1.55 9.27
CA LEU A 107 -8.49 0.25 8.57
C LEU A 107 -7.09 -0.37 8.48
N TYR A 108 -6.42 -0.54 9.61
CA TYR A 108 -5.69 -1.80 9.83
C TYR A 108 -6.70 -2.79 10.39
N VAL A 109 -7.56 -3.35 9.53
CA VAL A 109 -8.28 -4.58 9.88
C VAL A 109 -7.20 -5.65 9.95
N SER A 110 -6.69 -5.86 11.16
CA SER A 110 -6.00 -7.09 11.52
C SER A 110 -6.92 -8.24 11.08
N PRO A 111 -6.44 -9.21 10.29
CA PRO A 111 -7.25 -10.37 9.98
C PRO A 111 -7.65 -11.00 11.31
N ASP A 112 -8.96 -11.20 11.46
CA ASP A 112 -9.66 -11.69 12.64
C ASP A 112 -8.78 -12.46 13.63
N ALA A 113 -8.67 -11.90 14.84
CA ALA A 113 -8.62 -12.72 16.03
C ALA A 113 -9.97 -13.43 16.13
N SER A 114 -10.07 -14.58 15.46
CA SER A 114 -11.16 -15.53 15.63
C SER A 114 -10.56 -16.93 15.71
N ALA A 115 -10.15 -17.28 16.93
CA ALA A 115 -10.31 -18.57 17.60
C ALA A 115 -9.57 -18.51 18.95
#